data_AF-A0A3N5I5P1-F1
#
_entry.id   AF-A0A3N5I5P1-F1
#
_cell.length_a   1.000
_cell.length_b   1.000
_cell.length_c   1.000
_cell.angle_alpha   90.00
_cell.angle_beta   90.00
_cell.angle_gamma   90.00
#
_symmetry.space_group_name_H-M   'P 1'
#
loop_
_entity.id
_entity.type
_entity.pdbx_description
1 polymer ?
#
loop_
_entity_poly.entity_id
_entity_poly.type
_entity_poly.pdbx_seq_one_letter_code
_entity_poly.pdbx_strand_id
1 'polypeptide(L)' 'MIHELRTYTFQPGKQGEDLKLNAEVGRKVRGDRYGKFEGGWTTEFGTLNQYV' A
#
# COMPACT_ATOMS: atom_id res chain seq x y z
N MET A 1 20.49 -8.85 -2.79
CA MET A 1 19.03 -8.72 -2.93
C MET A 1 18.68 -7.26 -2.64
N ILE A 2 17.86 -6.61 -3.47
CA ILE A 2 17.48 -5.20 -3.27
C ILE A 2 16.03 -5.17 -2.81
N HIS A 3 15.75 -4.37 -1.77
CA HIS A 3 14.39 -4.15 -1.28
C HIS A 3 13.92 -2.77 -1.71
N GLU A 4 12.74 -2.71 -2.33
CA GLU A 4 12.06 -1.46 -2.68
C GLU A 4 11.05 -1.13 -1.57
N LEU A 5 11.16 0.06 -0.98
CA LEU A 5 10.18 0.60 -0.03
C LEU A 5 9.49 1.79 -0.70
N ARG A 6 8.16 1.77 -0.74
CA ARG A 6 7.35 2.83 -1.35
C ARG A 6 6.47 3.42 -0.27
N THR A 7 6.24 4.73 -0.32
CA THR A 7 5.36 5.38 0.64
C THR A 7 4.43 6.33 -0.09
N TYR A 8 3.14 6.20 0.18
CA TYR A 8 2.10 7.05 -0.38
C TYR A 8 1.35 7.73 0.74
N THR A 9 1.01 9.00 0.53
CA THR A 9 0.08 9.73 1.38
C THR A 9 -1.25 9.83 0.64
N PHE A 10 -2.29 9.22 1.20
CA PHE A 10 -3.63 9.26 0.65
C PHE A 10 -4.36 10.54 1.02
N GLN A 11 -5.46 10.80 0.30
CA GLN A 11 -6.37 11.85 0.71
C GLN A 11 -6.98 11.51 2.08
N PRO A 12 -7.10 12.48 3.01
CA PRO A 12 -7.67 12.24 4.32
C PRO A 12 -9.05 11.58 4.26
N GLY A 13 -9.24 10.51 5.02
CA GLY A 13 -10.50 9.75 5.07
C GLY A 13 -10.70 8.75 3.92
N LYS A 14 -9.80 8.67 2.93
CA LYS A 14 -9.90 7.71 1.80
C LYS A 14 -9.13 6.41 1.97
N GLN A 15 -8.25 6.33 2.98
CA GLN A 15 -7.40 5.16 3.21
C GLN A 15 -8.16 3.81 3.22
N GLY A 16 -9.32 3.74 3.88
CA GLY A 16 -10.11 2.49 3.92
C GLY A 16 -10.63 2.04 2.55
N GLU A 17 -11.04 3.00 1.71
CA GLU A 17 -11.50 2.74 0.34
C GLU A 17 -10.35 2.26 -0.54
N ASP A 18 -9.20 2.94 -0.47
CA ASP A 18 -8.00 2.60 -1.24
C ASP A 18 -7.47 1.20 -0.89
N LEU A 19 -7.44 0.84 0.41
CA LEU A 19 -7.00 -0.47 0.86
C LEU A 19 -7.95 -1.59 0.39
N LYS A 20 -9.27 -1.34 0.42
CA LYS A 20 -10.25 -2.28 -0.11
C LYS A 20 -10.03 -2.53 -1.60
N LEU A 21 -9.89 -1.46 -2.40
CA LEU A 21 -9.61 -1.56 -3.83
C LEU A 21 -8.28 -2.26 -4.12
N ASN A 22 -7.26 -2.02 -3.30
CA ASN A 22 -5.98 -2.71 -3.42
C ASN A 22 -6.13 -4.22 -3.19
N ALA A 23 -6.80 -4.62 -2.11
CA ALA A 23 -7.00 -6.04 -1.77
C ALA A 23 -7.87 -6.76 -2.80
N GLU A 24 -8.95 -6.11 -3.26
CA GLU A 24 -9.92 -6.73 -4.15
C GLU A 24 -9.48 -6.77 -5.62
N VAL A 25 -8.74 -5.74 -6.06
CA VAL A 25 -8.38 -5.52 -7.46
C VAL A 25 -6.87 -5.34 -7.64
N GLY A 26 -6.28 -4.31 -7.02
CA GLY A 26 -4.91 -3.87 -7.32
C GLY A 26 -3.85 -4.95 -7.14
N ARG A 27 -3.82 -5.62 -5.99
CA ARG A 27 -2.83 -6.67 -5.68
C ARG A 27 -2.98 -7.89 -6.57
N LYS A 28 -4.22 -8.31 -6.87
CA LYS A 28 -4.53 -9.44 -7.74
C LYS A 28 -4.07 -9.18 -9.18
N VAL A 29 -4.32 -7.97 -9.69
CA VAL A 29 -3.86 -7.57 -11.02
C VAL A 29 -2.34 -7.43 -11.04
N ARG A 30 -1.72 -6.80 -10.03
CA ARG A 30 -0.26 -6.62 -10.01
C ARG A 30 0.48 -7.96 -10.00
N GLY A 31 0.06 -8.91 -9.17
CA GLY A 31 0.85 -10.13 -8.91
C GLY A 31 2.27 -9.77 -8.46
N ASP A 32 3.25 -10.59 -8.79
CA ASP A 32 4.67 -10.29 -8.54
C ASP A 32 5.39 -9.80 -9.81
N ARG A 33 4.63 -9.24 -10.77
CA ARG A 33 5.17 -8.78 -12.08
C ARG A 33 6.22 -7.69 -11.96
N TYR A 34 6.23 -6.95 -10.85
CA TYR A 34 7.12 -5.82 -10.59
C TYR A 34 7.79 -5.97 -9.22
N GLY A 35 8.32 -7.17 -8.94
CA GLY A 35 8.90 -7.53 -7.65
C GLY A 35 7.92 -8.23 -6.72
N LYS A 36 8.48 -8.97 -5.76
CA LYS A 36 7.74 -9.69 -4.72
C LYS A 36 7.21 -8.72 -3.68
N PHE A 37 5.94 -8.90 -3.30
CA PHE A 37 5.36 -8.13 -2.21
C PHE A 37 5.81 -8.69 -0.86
N GLU A 38 6.70 -7.96 -0.18
CA GLU A 38 7.21 -8.36 1.13
C GLU A 38 6.30 -7.95 2.29
N GLY A 39 5.48 -6.91 2.10
CA GLY A 39 4.54 -6.45 3.11
C GLY A 39 3.94 -5.09 2.77
N GLY A 40 2.90 -4.72 3.51
CA GLY A 40 2.31 -3.40 3.44
C GLY A 40 1.65 -3.01 4.76
N TRP A 41 1.78 -1.74 5.15
CA TRP A 41 1.40 -1.21 6.45
C TRP A 41 0.70 0.14 6.31
N THR A 42 -0.10 0.47 7.32
CA THR A 42 -0.67 1.81 7.47
C THR A 42 -0.07 2.49 8.69
N THR A 43 0.15 3.80 8.60
CA THR A 43 0.72 4.55 9.72
C THR A 43 -0.35 4.89 10.76
N GLU A 44 -0.22 4.30 11.96
CA GLU A 44 -1.09 4.59 13.11
C GLU A 44 -0.61 5.82 13.91
N PHE A 45 0.72 6.00 14.03
CA PHE A 45 1.34 7.14 14.71
C PHE A 45 2.43 7.75 13.83
N GLY A 46 2.47 9.09 13.73
CA GLY A 46 3.37 9.82 12.84
C GLY A 46 2.60 10.54 11.72
N THR A 47 3.10 10.45 10.48
CA THR A 47 2.39 11.01 9.32
C THR A 47 1.18 10.14 8.97
N LEU A 48 -0.02 10.67 9.27
CA LEU A 48 -1.28 9.95 9.06
C LEU A 48 -1.65 9.84 7.58
N ASN A 49 -2.61 8.95 7.30
CA ASN A 49 -3.10 8.62 5.95
C ASN A 49 -2.01 8.06 5.02
N GLN A 50 -1.02 7.35 5.57
CA GLN A 50 0.06 6.76 4.79
C GLN A 50 -0.07 5.24 4.64
N TYR A 51 0.31 4.76 3.46
CA TYR A 51 0.55 3.35 3.17
C TYR A 51 2.02 3.15 2.77
N VAL A 52 2.64 2.16 3.38
CA VAL A 52 4.05 1.76 3.19
C VAL A 52 4.10 0.33 2.71
#